data_AF-A0A1Y2TB76-F1
#
_entry.id   AF-A0A1Y2TB76-F1
#
_cell.length_a   1.000
_cell.length_b   1.000
_cell.length_c   1.000
_cell.angle_alpha   90.00
_cell.angle_beta   90.00
_cell.angle_gamma   90.00
#
_symmetry.space_group_name_H-M   'P 1'
#
loop_
_entity.id
_entity.type
_entity.pdbx_description
1 polymer ?
#
loop_
_entity_poly.entity_id
_entity_poly.type
_entity_poly.pdbx_seq_one_letter_code
_entity_poly.pdbx_strand_id
1 'polypeptide(L)'
;MPPKNELSPLGQMSSPGQVPSSDPVLPDDEIHSSGQITPSDTEIPGSNDGTSPAAEQTDVNPALKVVVLVGMTEEPFLIPVTTLTNLSQQFADYVLVRLPTKHYNADIDDKESVQEEAIIFQHMDVPTFQLLGDFQFRRDYNVPFLAAPLGQQMGDPEARVEFAQYAENVNSVLMWSKWLSQQDLDVDRMVRPFYGEFIEEFGADTIDIPNPPDTTFDHFLPHAKLYVLAIKFDITGLGELTIRKLMVLILRAHLTFDFAGEFAQLAKFILLNTGKDDALRKRIYKIRTLVVNLFMKNPKFAAVFQEFKEFSDEVLYMRVHQ
;
A
#
# COMPACT_ATOMS: atom_id res chain seq x y z
N MET A 1 -16.29 50.78 45.06
CA MET A 1 -16.90 49.52 45.51
C MET A 1 -17.53 48.85 44.30
N PRO A 2 -16.97 47.74 43.78
CA PRO A 2 -17.56 47.01 42.67
C PRO A 2 -18.63 46.02 43.16
N PRO A 3 -19.61 45.65 42.31
CA PRO A 3 -20.70 44.76 42.71
C PRO A 3 -20.27 43.29 42.73
N LYS A 4 -20.92 42.52 43.62
CA LYS A 4 -20.78 41.09 43.82
C LYS A 4 -21.39 40.33 42.64
N ASN A 5 -20.62 39.41 42.04
CA ASN A 5 -21.14 38.39 41.14
C ASN A 5 -21.68 37.21 41.98
N GLU A 6 -22.95 36.89 41.78
CA GLU A 6 -23.60 35.68 42.31
C GLU A 6 -23.29 34.49 41.40
N LEU A 7 -22.74 33.43 41.99
CA LEU A 7 -22.53 32.12 41.37
C LEU A 7 -23.82 31.31 41.48
N SER A 8 -24.33 30.83 40.34
CA SER A 8 -25.37 29.78 40.28
C SER A 8 -24.74 28.39 40.15
N PRO A 9 -25.37 27.32 40.66
CA PRO A 9 -24.74 26.02 40.84
C PRO A 9 -24.81 25.09 39.62
N LEU A 10 -23.85 24.17 39.56
CA LEU A 10 -23.67 23.13 38.55
C LEU A 10 -24.94 22.31 38.31
N GLY A 11 -25.35 22.23 37.04
CA GLY A 11 -26.26 21.19 36.53
C GLY A 11 -25.55 19.83 36.48
N GLN A 12 -26.25 18.82 37.00
CA GLN A 12 -25.85 17.42 36.97
C GLN A 12 -25.79 16.92 35.52
N MET A 13 -24.64 16.38 35.10
CA MET A 13 -24.50 15.67 33.83
C MET A 13 -24.81 14.19 34.05
N SER A 14 -25.77 13.69 33.27
CA SER A 14 -26.16 12.28 33.17
C SER A 14 -25.05 11.42 32.57
N SER A 15 -24.90 10.20 33.08
CA SER A 15 -23.96 9.18 32.62
C SER A 15 -24.17 8.77 31.15
N PRO A 16 -23.11 8.53 30.36
CA PRO A 16 -23.24 7.93 29.03
C PRO A 16 -23.57 6.44 29.14
N GLY A 17 -24.54 6.00 28.35
CA GLY A 17 -24.94 4.60 28.21
C GLY A 17 -23.83 3.74 27.60
N GLN A 18 -23.74 2.51 28.09
CA GLN A 18 -22.89 1.45 27.56
C GLN A 18 -23.30 1.11 26.11
N VAL A 19 -22.32 1.13 25.21
CA VAL A 19 -22.44 0.61 23.84
C VAL A 19 -22.05 -0.89 23.87
N PRO A 20 -22.82 -1.79 23.24
CA PRO A 20 -22.44 -3.19 23.16
C PRO A 20 -21.25 -3.39 22.22
N SER A 21 -20.20 -4.02 22.73
CA SER A 21 -19.05 -4.50 21.97
C SER A 21 -19.50 -5.59 20.99
N SER A 22 -19.36 -5.31 19.68
CA SER A 22 -19.41 -6.34 18.64
C SER A 22 -17.98 -6.64 18.23
N ASP A 23 -17.49 -7.82 18.63
CA ASP A 23 -16.21 -8.34 18.19
C ASP A 23 -16.27 -8.66 16.69
N PRO A 24 -15.24 -8.30 15.89
CA PRO A 24 -15.15 -8.75 14.52
C PRO A 24 -14.73 -10.22 14.48
N VAL A 25 -15.59 -11.05 13.89
CA VAL A 25 -15.26 -12.43 13.49
C VAL A 25 -14.29 -12.36 12.31
N LEU A 26 -13.04 -12.78 12.53
CA LEU A 26 -12.07 -13.04 11.47
C LEU A 26 -12.37 -14.41 10.83
N PRO A 27 -12.28 -14.57 9.50
CA PRO A 27 -12.31 -15.88 8.87
C PRO A 27 -10.97 -16.61 9.12
N ASP A 28 -11.06 -17.84 9.60
CA ASP A 28 -9.96 -18.79 9.68
C ASP A 28 -9.53 -19.18 8.26
N ASP A 29 -8.45 -18.59 7.75
CA ASP A 29 -7.70 -19.12 6.62
C ASP A 29 -6.38 -19.70 7.15
N GLU A 30 -6.26 -21.03 7.08
CA GLU A 30 -5.06 -21.80 7.41
C GLU A 30 -3.87 -21.34 6.55
N ILE A 31 -2.92 -20.64 7.18
CA ILE A 31 -1.61 -20.38 6.59
C ILE A 31 -0.76 -21.64 6.78
N HIS A 32 -0.58 -22.41 5.70
CA HIS A 32 0.44 -23.46 5.66
C HIS A 32 1.84 -22.86 5.87
N SER A 33 2.44 -23.22 7.01
CA SER A 33 3.83 -22.94 7.36
C SER A 33 4.78 -23.61 6.36
N SER A 34 5.48 -22.80 5.56
CA SER A 34 6.56 -23.27 4.69
C SER A 34 7.85 -23.36 5.51
N GLY A 35 8.43 -24.56 5.52
CA GLY A 35 9.60 -24.93 6.32
C GLY A 35 10.88 -24.18 5.95
N GLN A 36 11.70 -23.96 6.98
CA GLN A 36 13.09 -23.55 6.85
C GLN A 36 13.91 -24.62 6.13
N ILE A 37 14.61 -24.24 5.06
CA ILE A 37 15.66 -25.05 4.44
C ILE A 37 17.00 -24.36 4.72
N THR A 38 17.88 -25.04 5.44
CA THR A 38 19.31 -24.71 5.53
C THR A 38 20.06 -25.35 4.36
N PRO A 39 21.08 -24.71 3.77
CA PRO A 39 21.86 -25.32 2.71
C PRO A 39 22.88 -26.30 3.31
N SER A 40 22.86 -27.55 2.82
CA SER A 40 23.95 -28.51 3.00
C SER A 40 24.51 -28.85 1.62
N ASP A 41 25.81 -28.65 1.47
CA ASP A 41 26.60 -29.04 0.31
C ASP A 41 26.54 -30.56 0.11
N THR A 42 26.04 -31.03 -1.05
CA THR A 42 26.49 -32.32 -1.63
C THR A 42 26.22 -32.38 -3.14
N GLU A 43 27.33 -32.55 -3.86
CA GLU A 43 27.57 -33.25 -5.13
C GLU A 43 26.43 -33.53 -6.15
N ILE A 44 26.71 -33.11 -7.38
CA ILE A 44 26.01 -33.44 -8.62
C ILE A 44 26.27 -34.91 -9.00
N PRO A 45 25.23 -35.70 -9.28
CA PRO A 45 25.20 -36.36 -10.59
C PRO A 45 23.79 -36.55 -11.18
N GLY A 46 23.73 -36.53 -12.51
CA GLY A 46 22.73 -37.31 -13.27
C GLY A 46 21.61 -36.51 -13.91
N SER A 47 21.80 -36.23 -15.20
CA SER A 47 20.77 -35.86 -16.18
C SER A 47 19.58 -36.84 -16.14
N ASN A 48 18.38 -36.31 -15.93
CA ASN A 48 17.13 -37.01 -16.22
C ASN A 48 16.27 -36.10 -17.10
N ASP A 49 16.08 -36.53 -18.35
CA ASP A 49 15.12 -35.99 -19.30
C ASP A 49 13.70 -36.21 -18.75
N GLY A 50 13.16 -35.18 -18.09
CA GLY A 50 11.78 -35.10 -17.67
C GLY A 50 11.03 -34.20 -18.63
N THR A 51 10.37 -34.79 -19.63
CA THR A 51 9.41 -34.12 -20.51
C THR A 51 8.30 -33.54 -19.65
N SER A 52 8.36 -32.24 -19.37
CA SER A 52 7.30 -31.50 -18.68
C SER A 52 6.02 -31.62 -19.51
N PRO A 53 4.87 -32.01 -18.94
CA PRO A 53 3.61 -32.04 -19.69
C PRO A 53 3.35 -30.61 -20.16
N ALA A 54 3.23 -30.43 -21.48
CA ALA A 54 2.82 -29.17 -22.05
C ALA A 54 1.47 -28.80 -21.42
N ALA A 55 1.44 -27.72 -20.64
CA ALA A 55 0.20 -27.16 -20.16
C ALA A 55 -0.68 -26.92 -21.39
N GLU A 56 -1.81 -27.62 -21.48
CA GLU A 56 -2.84 -27.34 -22.47
C GLU A 56 -3.20 -25.86 -22.34
N GLN A 57 -2.74 -25.05 -23.29
CA GLN A 57 -3.20 -23.68 -23.42
C GLN A 57 -4.70 -23.76 -23.71
N THR A 58 -5.52 -23.49 -22.70
CA THR A 58 -6.95 -23.29 -22.87
C THR A 58 -7.13 -22.11 -23.83
N ASP A 59 -7.69 -22.40 -25.00
CA ASP A 59 -7.93 -21.41 -26.05
C ASP A 59 -9.11 -20.51 -25.61
N VAL A 60 -8.81 -19.51 -24.78
CA VAL A 60 -9.81 -18.58 -24.24
C VAL A 60 -10.16 -17.60 -25.35
N ASN A 61 -11.44 -17.58 -25.75
CA ASN A 61 -11.94 -16.63 -26.73
C ASN A 61 -11.61 -15.18 -26.27
N PRO A 62 -10.81 -14.41 -27.03
CA PRO A 62 -10.37 -13.09 -26.62
C PRO A 62 -11.50 -12.05 -26.55
N ALA A 63 -12.66 -12.34 -27.15
CA ALA A 63 -13.85 -11.51 -27.08
C ALA A 63 -14.74 -11.81 -25.86
N LEU A 64 -14.45 -12.88 -25.09
CA LEU A 64 -15.21 -13.23 -23.90
C LEU A 64 -15.06 -12.12 -22.86
N LYS A 65 -16.18 -11.52 -22.48
CA LYS A 65 -16.26 -10.56 -21.38
C LYS A 65 -16.92 -11.23 -20.18
N VAL A 66 -16.46 -10.86 -18.99
CA VAL A 66 -17.03 -11.32 -17.73
C VAL A 66 -17.50 -10.14 -16.91
N VAL A 67 -18.56 -10.40 -16.15
CA VAL A 67 -19.05 -9.49 -15.11
C VAL A 67 -18.15 -9.66 -13.90
N VAL A 68 -17.62 -8.55 -13.40
CA VAL A 68 -16.75 -8.51 -12.22
C VAL A 68 -17.40 -7.62 -11.18
N LEU A 69 -17.57 -8.13 -9.96
CA LEU A 69 -17.99 -7.37 -8.79
C LEU A 69 -16.79 -7.17 -7.87
N VAL A 70 -16.57 -5.94 -7.40
CA VAL A 70 -15.38 -5.57 -6.62
C VAL A 70 -15.80 -5.09 -5.23
N GLY A 71 -15.33 -5.77 -4.19
CA GLY A 71 -15.70 -5.47 -2.81
C GLY A 71 -17.21 -5.59 -2.58
N MET A 72 -17.82 -4.52 -2.04
CA MET A 72 -19.24 -4.44 -1.74
C MET A 72 -20.02 -3.60 -2.76
N THR A 73 -19.47 -3.35 -3.96
CA THR A 73 -20.16 -2.50 -4.93
C THR A 73 -21.26 -3.23 -5.66
N GLU A 74 -22.40 -2.55 -5.82
CA GLU A 74 -23.52 -3.04 -6.63
C GLU A 74 -23.29 -2.84 -8.13
N GLU A 75 -22.35 -1.96 -8.51
CA GLU A 75 -22.03 -1.68 -9.91
C GLU A 75 -21.01 -2.71 -10.44
N PRO A 76 -21.38 -3.52 -11.44
CA PRO A 76 -20.46 -4.47 -12.05
C PRO A 76 -19.55 -3.80 -13.08
N PHE A 77 -18.34 -4.35 -13.21
CA PHE A 77 -17.42 -4.06 -14.30
C PHE A 77 -17.55 -5.13 -15.38
N LEU A 78 -17.66 -4.72 -16.65
CA LEU A 78 -17.65 -5.65 -17.78
C LEU A 78 -16.26 -5.67 -18.42
N ILE A 79 -15.51 -6.75 -18.21
CA ILE A 79 -14.07 -6.80 -18.52
C ILE A 79 -13.76 -7.99 -19.41
N PRO A 80 -12.95 -7.83 -20.49
CA PRO A 80 -12.46 -8.97 -21.25
C PRO A 80 -11.67 -9.94 -20.37
N VAL A 81 -11.91 -11.25 -20.48
CA VAL A 81 -11.17 -12.26 -19.67
C VAL A 81 -9.67 -12.14 -19.91
N THR A 82 -9.26 -11.87 -21.16
CA THR A 82 -7.87 -11.62 -21.54
C THR A 82 -7.25 -10.44 -20.82
N THR A 83 -8.05 -9.45 -20.41
CA THR A 83 -7.56 -8.38 -19.55
C THR A 83 -7.14 -9.01 -18.22
N LEU A 84 -8.03 -9.69 -17.52
CA LEU A 84 -7.70 -10.27 -16.22
C LEU A 84 -6.54 -11.29 -16.27
N THR A 85 -6.49 -12.16 -17.29
CA THR A 85 -5.50 -13.25 -17.35
C THR A 85 -4.09 -12.84 -17.81
N ASN A 86 -3.90 -11.62 -18.31
CA ASN A 86 -2.59 -11.15 -18.80
C ASN A 86 -1.68 -10.51 -17.72
N LEU A 87 -2.12 -10.49 -16.45
CA LEU A 87 -1.34 -9.92 -15.35
C LEU A 87 -0.20 -10.83 -14.88
N SER A 88 -0.53 -12.07 -14.55
CA SER A 88 0.39 -13.14 -14.17
C SER A 88 -0.32 -14.49 -14.28
N GLN A 89 0.44 -15.60 -14.29
CA GLN A 89 -0.15 -16.94 -14.34
C GLN A 89 -1.03 -17.22 -13.10
N GLN A 90 -0.56 -16.86 -11.91
CA GLN A 90 -1.32 -17.10 -10.68
C GLN A 90 -2.62 -16.30 -10.63
N PHE A 91 -2.62 -15.06 -11.14
CA PHE A 91 -3.83 -14.27 -11.26
C PHE A 91 -4.78 -14.85 -12.31
N ALA A 92 -4.24 -15.34 -13.44
CA ALA A 92 -5.01 -16.03 -14.45
C ALA A 92 -5.69 -17.28 -13.88
N ASP A 93 -4.96 -18.14 -13.18
CA ASP A 93 -5.50 -19.35 -12.55
C ASP A 93 -6.59 -19.00 -11.54
N TYR A 94 -6.38 -17.95 -10.73
CA TYR A 94 -7.38 -17.45 -9.79
C TYR A 94 -8.68 -17.05 -10.46
N VAL A 95 -8.59 -16.37 -11.62
CA VAL A 95 -9.72 -15.89 -12.42
C VAL A 95 -10.43 -17.06 -13.11
N LEU A 96 -9.66 -17.95 -13.77
CA LEU A 96 -10.20 -19.06 -14.55
C LEU A 96 -11.00 -20.05 -13.70
N VAL A 97 -10.55 -20.34 -12.48
CA VAL A 97 -11.28 -21.22 -11.53
C VAL A 97 -12.61 -20.60 -11.08
N ARG A 98 -12.75 -19.27 -11.18
CA ARG A 98 -13.95 -18.52 -10.79
C ARG A 98 -14.81 -18.11 -11.98
N LEU A 99 -14.45 -18.52 -13.19
CA LEU A 99 -15.28 -18.26 -14.35
C LEU A 99 -16.61 -19.00 -14.21
N PRO A 100 -17.74 -18.31 -14.47
CA PRO A 100 -19.02 -18.98 -14.59
C PRO A 100 -18.95 -20.02 -15.71
N THR A 101 -19.53 -21.19 -15.47
CA THR A 101 -19.61 -22.27 -16.46
C THR A 101 -20.57 -21.95 -17.62
N LYS A 102 -21.38 -20.89 -17.47
CA LYS A 102 -22.27 -20.37 -18.52
C LYS A 102 -21.63 -19.14 -19.15
N HIS A 103 -21.45 -19.17 -20.46
CA HIS A 103 -20.91 -18.05 -21.23
C HIS A 103 -22.05 -17.16 -21.74
N TYR A 104 -21.96 -15.85 -21.49
CA TYR A 104 -22.96 -14.88 -21.94
C TYR A 104 -22.79 -14.50 -23.41
N ASN A 105 -23.91 -14.51 -24.14
CA ASN A 105 -24.11 -13.64 -25.30
C ASN A 105 -24.68 -12.31 -24.77
N ALA A 106 -24.24 -11.17 -25.34
CA ALA A 106 -24.24 -9.83 -24.75
C ALA A 106 -25.60 -9.16 -24.38
N ASP A 107 -26.72 -9.88 -24.33
CA ASP A 107 -28.04 -9.33 -24.05
C ASP A 107 -28.46 -9.62 -22.59
N ILE A 108 -27.96 -8.83 -21.64
CA ILE A 108 -28.33 -8.94 -20.21
C ILE A 108 -29.14 -7.73 -19.78
N ASP A 109 -30.47 -7.86 -19.74
CA ASP A 109 -31.38 -6.83 -19.20
C ASP A 109 -31.80 -7.13 -17.74
N ASP A 110 -31.43 -8.29 -17.18
CA ASP A 110 -31.87 -8.72 -15.84
C ASP A 110 -30.74 -8.66 -14.79
N LYS A 111 -30.87 -7.76 -13.82
CA LYS A 111 -29.88 -7.52 -12.76
C LYS A 111 -29.70 -8.69 -11.79
N GLU A 112 -30.74 -9.51 -11.55
CA GLU A 112 -30.61 -10.66 -10.63
C GLU A 112 -29.74 -11.76 -11.26
N SER A 113 -29.87 -11.98 -12.56
CA SER A 113 -29.06 -12.96 -13.30
C SER A 113 -27.57 -12.60 -13.39
N VAL A 114 -27.21 -11.32 -13.19
CA VAL A 114 -25.84 -10.81 -13.25
C VAL A 114 -25.03 -11.23 -12.01
N GLN A 115 -25.66 -11.34 -10.83
CA GLN A 115 -24.93 -11.65 -9.59
C GLN A 115 -24.54 -13.12 -9.47
N GLU A 116 -25.38 -14.04 -9.96
CA GLU A 116 -25.10 -15.48 -9.89
C GLU A 116 -23.91 -15.92 -10.78
N GLU A 117 -23.54 -15.08 -11.77
CA GLU A 117 -22.52 -15.39 -12.78
C GLU A 117 -21.41 -14.31 -12.82
N ALA A 118 -21.18 -13.60 -11.71
CA ALA A 118 -20.09 -12.63 -11.61
C ALA A 118 -18.85 -13.22 -10.91
N ILE A 119 -17.66 -12.79 -11.35
CA ILE A 119 -16.43 -12.98 -10.57
C ILE A 119 -16.43 -11.94 -9.44
N ILE A 120 -16.45 -12.39 -8.20
CA ILE A 120 -16.48 -11.51 -7.03
C ILE A 120 -15.09 -11.40 -6.41
N PHE A 121 -14.47 -10.21 -6.49
CA PHE A 121 -13.25 -9.87 -5.78
C PHE A 121 -13.57 -9.27 -4.40
N GLN A 122 -13.90 -10.13 -3.43
CA GLN A 122 -14.27 -9.69 -2.07
C GLN A 122 -13.14 -8.95 -1.34
N HIS A 123 -11.88 -9.28 -1.64
CA HIS A 123 -10.72 -8.73 -0.94
C HIS A 123 -10.14 -7.46 -1.59
N MET A 124 -10.75 -6.97 -2.67
CA MET A 124 -10.28 -5.81 -3.41
C MET A 124 -11.34 -4.72 -3.36
N ASP A 125 -10.93 -3.48 -3.08
CA ASP A 125 -11.81 -2.32 -3.24
C ASP A 125 -11.70 -1.74 -4.65
N VAL A 126 -12.68 -0.91 -5.03
CA VAL A 126 -12.73 -0.29 -6.35
C VAL A 126 -11.47 0.54 -6.66
N PRO A 127 -10.96 1.41 -5.76
CA PRO A 127 -9.73 2.14 -6.03
C PRO A 127 -8.54 1.22 -6.36
N THR A 128 -8.33 0.16 -5.57
CA THR A 128 -7.25 -0.80 -5.80
C THR A 128 -7.42 -1.52 -7.14
N PHE A 129 -8.66 -1.90 -7.47
CA PHE A 129 -8.98 -2.56 -8.73
C PHE A 129 -8.73 -1.67 -9.95
N GLN A 130 -9.10 -0.39 -9.85
CA GLN A 130 -8.83 0.60 -10.90
C GLN A 130 -7.33 0.79 -11.12
N LEU A 131 -6.53 0.89 -10.06
CA LEU A 131 -5.06 0.99 -10.16
C LEU A 131 -4.44 -0.27 -10.78
N LEU A 132 -4.95 -1.46 -10.44
CA LEU A 132 -4.52 -2.71 -11.05
C LEU A 132 -4.82 -2.73 -12.55
N GLY A 133 -6.01 -2.26 -12.95
CA GLY A 133 -6.39 -2.09 -14.35
C GLY A 133 -5.45 -1.14 -15.09
N ASP A 134 -5.18 0.04 -14.54
CA ASP A 134 -4.24 1.00 -15.12
C ASP A 134 -2.84 0.38 -15.33
N PHE A 135 -2.33 -0.30 -14.30
CA PHE A 135 -1.05 -1.00 -14.37
C PHE A 135 -1.01 -2.02 -15.50
N GLN A 136 -2.08 -2.78 -15.67
CA GLN A 136 -2.12 -3.78 -16.71
C GLN A 136 -1.93 -3.19 -18.10
N PHE A 137 -2.58 -2.06 -18.38
CA PHE A 137 -2.54 -1.43 -19.70
C PHE A 137 -1.26 -0.62 -19.93
N ARG A 138 -0.77 0.08 -18.91
CA ARG A 138 0.34 1.05 -19.06
C ARG A 138 1.67 0.56 -18.51
N ARG A 139 1.67 -0.57 -17.78
CA ARG A 139 2.76 -0.98 -16.88
C ARG A 139 3.12 0.10 -15.85
N ASP A 140 2.16 0.98 -15.58
CA ASP A 140 2.18 2.06 -14.62
C ASP A 140 0.74 2.38 -14.20
N TYR A 141 0.53 3.03 -13.07
CA TYR A 141 -0.79 3.52 -12.69
C TYR A 141 -0.73 4.96 -12.21
N ASN A 142 -1.77 5.72 -12.56
CA ASN A 142 -1.86 7.09 -12.12
C ASN A 142 -2.24 7.12 -10.65
N VAL A 143 -1.50 7.91 -9.89
CA VAL A 143 -2.00 8.30 -8.59
C VAL A 143 -2.78 9.60 -8.81
N PRO A 144 -3.99 9.81 -8.24
CA PRO A 144 -4.89 10.91 -8.63
C PRO A 144 -4.28 12.32 -8.62
N PHE A 145 -3.20 12.55 -7.87
CA PHE A 145 -2.46 13.83 -7.77
C PHE A 145 -1.12 13.83 -8.55
N LEU A 146 -0.80 12.73 -9.23
CA LEU A 146 0.45 12.47 -9.96
C LEU A 146 0.32 12.55 -11.48
N ALA A 147 -0.72 13.21 -12.00
CA ALA A 147 -0.97 13.31 -13.42
C ALA A 147 0.03 14.26 -14.14
N ALA A 148 1.30 13.83 -14.24
CA ALA A 148 2.30 14.33 -15.17
C ALA A 148 3.10 13.13 -15.71
N PRO A 149 3.52 13.16 -16.99
CA PRO A 149 4.00 11.96 -17.66
C PRO A 149 5.42 11.58 -17.18
N LEU A 150 5.57 10.38 -16.61
CA LEU A 150 6.84 9.68 -16.36
C LEU A 150 7.54 9.25 -17.67
N GLY A 151 7.60 10.16 -18.65
CA GLY A 151 7.99 9.88 -20.03
C GLY A 151 9.38 10.36 -20.44
N GLN A 152 10.17 10.97 -19.56
CA GLN A 152 11.53 11.41 -19.91
C GLN A 152 12.55 10.83 -18.95
N GLN A 153 13.25 9.80 -19.41
CA GLN A 153 14.47 9.28 -18.77
C GLN A 153 15.54 10.38 -18.77
N MET A 154 15.89 10.93 -17.60
CA MET A 154 17.08 11.76 -17.47
C MET A 154 18.34 10.87 -17.43
N GLY A 155 18.99 10.78 -18.59
CA GLY A 155 20.23 10.02 -18.81
C GLY A 155 21.52 10.75 -18.39
N ASP A 156 21.44 11.93 -17.79
CA ASP A 156 22.61 12.74 -17.43
C ASP A 156 22.93 12.65 -15.91
N PRO A 157 24.10 12.12 -15.51
CA PRO A 157 24.55 12.07 -14.12
C PRO A 157 24.77 13.44 -13.46
N GLU A 158 25.17 14.47 -14.21
CA GLU A 158 25.40 15.82 -13.64
C GLU A 158 24.05 16.49 -13.33
N ALA A 159 23.06 16.30 -14.21
CA ALA A 159 21.68 16.70 -13.94
C ALA A 159 21.15 16.06 -12.65
N ARG A 160 21.50 14.80 -12.33
CA ARG A 160 21.08 14.13 -11.07
C ARG A 160 21.62 14.80 -9.81
N VAL A 161 22.83 15.38 -9.84
CA VAL A 161 23.47 16.03 -8.69
C VAL A 161 22.88 17.43 -8.44
N GLU A 162 22.68 18.23 -9.49
CA GLU A 162 21.91 19.49 -9.38
C GLU A 162 20.46 19.23 -8.97
N PHE A 163 19.84 18.12 -9.42
CA PHE A 163 18.50 17.74 -9.03
C PHE A 163 18.38 17.28 -7.58
N ALA A 164 19.39 16.59 -7.03
CA ALA A 164 19.42 16.22 -5.61
C ALA A 164 19.45 17.47 -4.70
N GLN A 165 20.11 18.54 -5.13
CA GLN A 165 20.05 19.85 -4.46
C GLN A 165 18.70 20.55 -4.63
N TYR A 166 17.98 20.30 -5.73
CA TYR A 166 16.60 20.77 -5.92
C TYR A 166 15.57 19.92 -5.13
N ALA A 167 15.86 18.65 -4.91
CA ALA A 167 15.12 17.74 -4.03
C ALA A 167 15.09 18.22 -2.57
N GLU A 168 16.23 18.76 -2.10
CA GLU A 168 16.33 19.43 -0.80
C GLU A 168 15.40 20.67 -0.72
N ASN A 169 15.04 21.27 -1.87
CA ASN A 169 14.10 22.39 -1.97
C ASN A 169 12.65 21.98 -2.22
N VAL A 170 12.33 20.68 -2.24
CA VAL A 170 10.94 20.22 -2.31
C VAL A 170 10.25 20.72 -1.06
N ASN A 171 9.11 21.38 -1.25
CA ASN A 171 8.36 22.00 -0.18
C ASN A 171 8.14 21.04 1.00
N SER A 172 8.00 19.73 0.77
CA SER A 172 7.94 18.71 1.83
C SER A 172 9.24 18.57 2.62
N VAL A 173 10.43 18.49 2.01
CA VAL A 173 11.72 18.46 2.74
C VAL A 173 11.93 19.75 3.52
N LEU A 174 11.64 20.92 2.93
CA LEU A 174 11.70 22.20 3.62
C LEU A 174 10.68 22.30 4.75
N MET A 175 9.47 21.74 4.58
CA MET A 175 8.45 21.69 5.63
C MET A 175 8.87 20.71 6.74
N TRP A 176 9.40 19.54 6.41
CA TRP A 176 9.93 18.57 7.36
C TRP A 176 11.12 19.18 8.12
N SER A 177 12.06 19.81 7.41
CA SER A 177 13.21 20.50 7.99
C SER A 177 12.80 21.63 8.91
N LYS A 178 11.94 22.53 8.44
CA LYS A 178 11.43 23.66 9.24
C LYS A 178 10.67 23.17 10.47
N TRP A 179 9.83 22.15 10.32
CA TRP A 179 9.03 21.60 11.41
C TRP A 179 9.89 20.83 12.43
N LEU A 180 10.83 19.99 11.98
CA LEU A 180 11.75 19.26 12.86
C LEU A 180 12.71 20.20 13.58
N SER A 181 13.16 21.27 12.92
CA SER A 181 13.95 22.34 13.55
C SER A 181 13.17 23.03 14.67
N GLN A 182 11.84 23.18 14.54
CA GLN A 182 10.99 23.70 15.63
C GLN A 182 10.87 22.72 16.81
N GLN A 183 11.17 21.43 16.62
CA GLN A 183 11.18 20.40 17.65
C GLN A 183 12.58 20.13 18.22
N ASP A 184 13.59 20.95 17.90
CA ASP A 184 14.98 20.79 18.32
C ASP A 184 15.60 19.44 17.88
N LEU A 185 15.18 18.96 16.70
CA LEU A 185 15.70 17.74 16.08
C LEU A 185 16.69 18.10 14.96
N ASP A 186 17.81 17.38 14.92
CA ASP A 186 18.85 17.54 13.90
C ASP A 186 18.37 16.99 12.56
N VAL A 187 17.82 17.89 11.75
CA VAL A 187 17.28 17.59 10.42
C VAL A 187 18.35 16.99 9.51
N ASP A 188 19.55 17.57 9.52
CA ASP A 188 20.62 17.17 8.61
C ASP A 188 21.10 15.76 8.93
N ARG A 189 21.11 15.39 10.22
CA ARG A 189 21.44 14.02 10.62
C ARG A 189 20.32 13.02 10.35
N MET A 190 19.04 13.40 10.52
CA MET A 190 17.92 12.45 10.46
C MET A 190 17.27 12.35 9.07
N VAL A 191 17.00 13.47 8.43
CA VAL A 191 16.17 13.55 7.21
C VAL A 191 17.01 13.40 5.96
N ARG A 192 18.17 14.07 5.90
CA ARG A 192 19.00 14.10 4.71
C ARG A 192 19.48 12.72 4.26
N PRO A 193 19.96 11.81 5.16
CA PRO A 193 20.35 10.47 4.75
C PRO A 193 19.18 9.66 4.19
N PHE A 194 17.99 9.78 4.80
CA PHE A 194 16.82 9.07 4.32
C PHE A 194 16.39 9.51 2.92
N TYR A 195 16.36 10.82 2.67
CA TYR A 195 16.05 11.35 1.33
C TYR A 195 17.15 11.03 0.33
N GLY A 196 18.42 11.04 0.74
CA GLY A 196 19.55 10.59 -0.07
C GLY A 196 19.38 9.14 -0.53
N GLU A 197 19.18 8.21 0.41
CA GLU A 197 18.90 6.79 0.12
C GLU A 197 17.68 6.63 -0.81
N PHE A 198 16.63 7.41 -0.56
CA PHE A 198 15.42 7.37 -1.38
C PHE A 198 15.67 7.82 -2.83
N ILE A 199 16.41 8.91 -3.02
CA ILE A 199 16.77 9.43 -4.34
C ILE A 199 17.70 8.47 -5.06
N GLU A 200 18.69 7.91 -4.35
CA GLU A 200 19.62 6.91 -4.90
C GLU A 200 18.88 5.68 -5.42
N GLU A 201 17.85 5.23 -4.72
CA GLU A 201 17.12 4.02 -5.06
C GLU A 201 16.03 4.22 -6.11
N PHE A 202 15.23 5.28 -6.00
CA PHE A 202 14.05 5.47 -6.86
C PHE A 202 14.24 6.52 -7.96
N GLY A 203 15.41 7.18 -7.98
CA GLY A 203 15.75 8.22 -8.92
C GLY A 203 15.12 9.58 -8.59
N ALA A 204 15.82 10.64 -8.98
CA ALA A 204 15.42 12.02 -8.76
C ALA A 204 14.15 12.43 -9.53
N ASP A 205 13.83 11.71 -10.61
CA ASP A 205 12.66 11.98 -11.48
C ASP A 205 11.31 11.84 -10.73
N THR A 206 11.31 11.27 -9.51
CA THR A 206 10.14 11.20 -8.62
C THR A 206 9.81 12.51 -7.91
N ILE A 207 10.59 13.56 -8.14
CA ILE A 207 10.48 14.82 -7.40
C ILE A 207 9.60 15.86 -8.10
N ASP A 208 9.49 15.82 -9.44
CA ASP A 208 8.72 16.76 -10.28
C ASP A 208 7.19 16.64 -10.15
N ILE A 209 6.77 15.89 -9.16
CA ILE A 209 5.39 15.67 -8.79
C ILE A 209 4.87 16.96 -8.12
N PRO A 210 3.64 17.42 -8.38
CA PRO A 210 3.07 18.53 -7.63
C PRO A 210 2.81 18.13 -6.17
N ASN A 211 2.81 19.09 -5.23
CA ASN A 211 2.48 18.79 -3.83
C ASN A 211 1.07 18.17 -3.78
N PRO A 212 0.91 16.96 -3.21
CA PRO A 212 -0.41 16.38 -3.12
C PRO A 212 -1.29 17.28 -2.24
N PRO A 213 -2.57 17.47 -2.58
CA PRO A 213 -3.54 18.02 -1.63
C PRO A 213 -3.62 17.10 -0.41
N ASP A 214 -4.05 17.64 0.73
CA ASP A 214 -4.15 16.97 2.04
C ASP A 214 -4.25 15.44 1.94
N THR A 215 -3.14 14.74 2.20
CA THR A 215 -3.04 13.30 1.98
C THR A 215 -3.79 12.53 3.07
N THR A 216 -4.90 11.89 2.74
CA THR A 216 -5.68 11.03 3.64
C THR A 216 -5.22 9.57 3.53
N PHE A 217 -5.64 8.73 4.50
CA PHE A 217 -5.36 7.28 4.48
C PHE A 217 -5.86 6.58 3.22
N ASP A 218 -6.99 7.03 2.69
CA ASP A 218 -7.59 6.52 1.46
C ASP A 218 -6.68 6.68 0.24
N HIS A 219 -5.68 7.57 0.30
CA HIS A 219 -4.66 7.71 -0.74
C HIS A 219 -3.50 6.72 -0.58
N PHE A 220 -3.16 6.29 0.64
CA PHE A 220 -2.06 5.36 0.87
C PHE A 220 -2.50 3.89 0.74
N LEU A 221 -3.68 3.58 1.26
CA LEU A 221 -4.17 2.22 1.39
C LEU A 221 -4.25 1.47 0.04
N PRO A 222 -4.73 2.05 -1.07
CA PRO A 222 -4.77 1.34 -2.35
C PRO A 222 -3.39 0.87 -2.82
N HIS A 223 -2.32 1.62 -2.57
CA HIS A 223 -0.96 1.20 -2.95
C HIS A 223 -0.46 0.03 -2.11
N ALA A 224 -0.72 0.05 -0.80
CA ALA A 224 -0.36 -1.06 0.07
C ALA A 224 -1.17 -2.33 -0.28
N LYS A 225 -2.46 -2.20 -0.59
CA LYS A 225 -3.28 -3.32 -1.09
C LYS A 225 -2.75 -3.86 -2.40
N LEU A 226 -2.40 -2.99 -3.34
CA LEU A 226 -1.85 -3.37 -4.63
C LEU A 226 -0.49 -4.08 -4.50
N TYR A 227 0.33 -3.67 -3.53
CA TYR A 227 1.56 -4.39 -3.17
C TYR A 227 1.29 -5.81 -2.68
N VAL A 228 0.33 -5.98 -1.77
CA VAL A 228 -0.06 -7.31 -1.26
C VAL A 228 -0.58 -8.20 -2.39
N LEU A 229 -1.36 -7.65 -3.32
CA LEU A 229 -1.81 -8.36 -4.53
C LEU A 229 -0.64 -8.74 -5.44
N ALA A 230 0.34 -7.85 -5.61
CA ALA A 230 1.52 -8.11 -6.42
C ALA A 230 2.32 -9.31 -5.89
N ILE A 231 2.46 -9.44 -4.57
CA ILE A 231 3.09 -10.61 -3.93
C ILE A 231 2.21 -11.85 -4.10
N LYS A 232 0.93 -11.73 -3.71
CA LYS A 232 -0.01 -12.87 -3.68
C LYS A 232 -0.15 -13.56 -5.04
N PHE A 233 -0.07 -12.78 -6.10
CA PHE A 233 -0.26 -13.26 -7.46
C PHE A 233 1.00 -13.17 -8.32
N ASP A 234 2.17 -12.89 -7.73
CA ASP A 234 3.44 -12.77 -8.45
C ASP A 234 3.36 -11.87 -9.70
N ILE A 235 2.82 -10.65 -9.53
CA ILE A 235 2.67 -9.69 -10.62
C ILE A 235 3.99 -8.91 -10.77
N THR A 236 4.80 -9.33 -11.74
CA THR A 236 6.14 -8.78 -11.98
C THR A 236 6.12 -7.26 -12.15
N GLY A 237 7.02 -6.57 -11.43
CA GLY A 237 7.19 -5.11 -11.47
C GLY A 237 6.18 -4.31 -10.65
N LEU A 238 5.01 -4.87 -10.33
CA LEU A 238 3.97 -4.15 -9.57
C LEU A 238 4.38 -3.91 -8.12
N GLY A 239 5.06 -4.86 -7.48
CA GLY A 239 5.51 -4.72 -6.09
C GLY A 239 6.51 -3.57 -5.90
N GLU A 240 7.50 -3.45 -6.79
CA GLU A 240 8.48 -2.36 -6.74
C GLU A 240 7.83 -1.00 -7.06
N LEU A 241 6.96 -0.96 -8.08
CA LEU A 241 6.24 0.26 -8.46
C LEU A 241 5.34 0.78 -7.33
N THR A 242 4.65 -0.13 -6.63
CA THR A 242 3.76 0.22 -5.50
C THR A 242 4.53 0.74 -4.31
N ILE A 243 5.67 0.13 -3.96
CA ILE A 243 6.59 0.68 -2.94
C ILE A 243 7.01 2.09 -3.35
N ARG A 244 7.54 2.26 -4.56
CA ARG A 244 8.03 3.55 -5.05
C ARG A 244 6.97 4.64 -4.92
N LYS A 245 5.77 4.41 -5.47
CA LYS A 245 4.68 5.41 -5.43
C LYS A 245 4.16 5.67 -4.02
N LEU A 246 4.06 4.65 -3.18
CA LEU A 246 3.64 4.81 -1.78
C LEU A 246 4.67 5.63 -0.99
N MET A 247 5.97 5.38 -1.18
CA MET A 247 7.02 6.11 -0.48
C MET A 247 7.08 7.57 -0.92
N VAL A 248 6.99 7.85 -2.22
CA VAL A 248 6.83 9.23 -2.74
C VAL A 248 5.67 9.91 -2.04
N LEU A 249 4.53 9.23 -1.96
CA LEU A 249 3.33 9.74 -1.34
C LEU A 249 3.53 10.12 0.13
N ILE A 250 4.15 9.24 0.91
CA ILE A 250 4.43 9.46 2.33
C ILE A 250 5.42 10.62 2.52
N LEU A 251 6.46 10.71 1.68
CA LEU A 251 7.45 11.78 1.77
C LEU A 251 6.86 13.15 1.44
N ARG A 252 5.82 13.18 0.60
CA ARG A 252 5.13 14.42 0.25
C ARG A 252 3.97 14.76 1.19
N ALA A 253 3.55 13.83 2.03
CA ALA A 253 2.53 14.07 3.03
C ALA A 253 2.98 15.14 4.02
N HIS A 254 2.04 15.99 4.43
CA HIS A 254 2.27 16.92 5.52
C HIS A 254 2.30 16.14 6.84
N LEU A 255 3.36 16.31 7.64
CA LEU A 255 3.52 15.67 8.96
C LEU A 255 2.61 16.32 10.01
N THR A 256 1.30 16.17 9.83
CA THR A 256 0.30 16.60 10.81
C THR A 256 0.06 15.51 11.85
N PHE A 257 -0.60 15.89 12.95
CA PHE A 257 -1.05 14.91 13.93
C PHE A 257 -2.07 13.92 13.33
N ASP A 258 -2.89 14.37 12.38
CA ASP A 258 -3.84 13.52 11.66
C ASP A 258 -3.12 12.52 10.76
N PHE A 259 -2.09 12.98 10.05
CA PHE A 259 -1.23 12.09 9.25
C PHE A 259 -0.60 10.98 10.11
N ALA A 260 -0.22 11.25 11.36
CA ALA A 260 0.27 10.22 12.28
C ALA A 260 -0.75 9.09 12.49
N GLY A 261 -2.04 9.43 12.57
CA GLY A 261 -3.13 8.48 12.70
C GLY A 261 -3.32 7.65 11.43
N GLU A 262 -3.24 8.28 10.25
CA GLU A 262 -3.34 7.60 8.97
C GLU A 262 -2.14 6.70 8.67
N PHE A 263 -0.94 7.16 9.00
CA PHE A 263 0.28 6.36 8.92
C PHE A 263 0.23 5.16 9.87
N ALA A 264 -0.34 5.31 11.08
CA ALA A 264 -0.53 4.19 11.99
C ALA A 264 -1.43 3.10 11.38
N GLN A 265 -2.54 3.49 10.76
CA GLN A 265 -3.45 2.55 10.08
C GLN A 265 -2.75 1.86 8.90
N LEU A 266 -1.94 2.60 8.14
CA LEU A 266 -1.13 2.05 7.05
C LEU A 266 -0.10 1.04 7.57
N ALA A 267 0.66 1.39 8.61
CA ALA A 267 1.65 0.52 9.22
C ALA A 267 0.99 -0.76 9.74
N LYS A 268 -0.15 -0.65 10.43
CA LYS A 268 -0.94 -1.80 10.89
C LYS A 268 -1.36 -2.70 9.73
N PHE A 269 -1.89 -2.13 8.65
CA PHE A 269 -2.26 -2.90 7.46
C PHE A 269 -1.06 -3.67 6.90
N ILE A 270 0.09 -3.01 6.72
CA ILE A 270 1.30 -3.64 6.17
C ILE A 270 1.81 -4.75 7.10
N LEU A 271 1.83 -4.52 8.41
CA LEU A 271 2.25 -5.51 9.40
C LEU A 271 1.34 -6.74 9.44
N LEU A 272 0.06 -6.59 9.14
CA LEU A 272 -0.88 -7.73 9.09
C LEU A 272 -0.81 -8.52 7.78
N ASN A 273 -0.32 -7.91 6.69
CA ASN A 273 -0.43 -8.48 5.34
C ASN A 273 0.92 -8.79 4.67
N THR A 274 2.04 -8.62 5.37
CA THR A 274 3.39 -8.88 4.83
C THR A 274 4.22 -9.75 5.77
N GLY A 275 5.25 -10.42 5.25
CA GLY A 275 6.20 -11.17 6.08
C GLY A 275 7.21 -10.28 6.82
N LYS A 276 7.91 -10.83 7.81
CA LYS A 276 8.87 -10.07 8.64
C LYS A 276 9.99 -9.39 7.83
N ASP A 277 10.50 -10.07 6.81
CA ASP A 277 11.61 -9.61 5.98
C ASP A 277 11.18 -8.86 4.71
N ASP A 278 9.89 -8.54 4.61
CA ASP A 278 9.28 -7.90 3.46
C ASP A 278 9.86 -6.50 3.17
N ALA A 279 10.02 -6.19 1.89
CA ALA A 279 10.64 -4.96 1.44
C ALA A 279 9.83 -3.71 1.85
N LEU A 280 8.50 -3.75 1.71
CA LEU A 280 7.63 -2.64 2.09
C LEU A 280 7.66 -2.42 3.61
N ARG A 281 7.62 -3.52 4.38
CA ARG A 281 7.72 -3.46 5.84
C ARG A 281 9.00 -2.77 6.31
N LYS A 282 10.16 -3.13 5.74
CA LYS A 282 11.45 -2.47 6.03
C LYS A 282 11.41 -0.96 5.76
N ARG A 283 10.65 -0.49 4.77
CA ARG A 283 10.51 0.95 4.48
C ARG A 283 9.64 1.69 5.46
N ILE A 284 8.54 1.08 5.91
CA ILE A 284 7.72 1.65 6.97
C ILE A 284 8.53 1.85 8.25
N TYR A 285 9.43 0.91 8.57
CA TYR A 285 10.32 1.02 9.73
C TYR A 285 11.26 2.22 9.61
N LYS A 286 11.87 2.43 8.44
CA LYS A 286 12.73 3.59 8.17
C LYS A 286 11.98 4.91 8.23
N ILE A 287 10.77 5.02 7.65
CA ILE A 287 9.99 6.26 7.74
C ILE A 287 9.70 6.59 9.20
N ARG A 288 9.34 5.57 9.99
CA ARG A 288 8.99 5.76 11.38
C ARG A 288 10.16 6.31 12.22
N THR A 289 11.42 6.00 11.93
CA THR A 289 12.55 6.56 12.73
C THR A 289 12.58 8.08 12.64
N LEU A 290 12.10 8.67 11.54
CA LEU A 290 12.00 10.12 11.34
C LEU A 290 10.89 10.76 12.18
N VAL A 291 9.83 10.01 12.48
CA VAL A 291 8.56 10.56 13.01
C VAL A 291 8.19 10.03 14.39
N VAL A 292 8.96 9.13 15.00
CA VAL A 292 8.56 8.48 16.27
C VAL A 292 8.28 9.48 17.39
N ASN A 293 9.13 10.49 17.57
CA ASN A 293 8.98 11.44 18.67
C ASN A 293 7.67 12.24 18.53
N LEU A 294 7.21 12.42 17.29
CA LEU A 294 5.94 13.06 16.98
C LEU A 294 4.77 12.10 17.16
N PHE A 295 4.88 10.90 16.55
CA PHE A 295 3.76 9.99 16.41
C PHE A 295 3.43 9.25 17.70
N MET A 296 4.38 9.08 18.62
CA MET A 296 4.09 8.48 19.93
C MET A 296 3.11 9.28 20.79
N LYS A 297 2.94 10.57 20.50
CA LYS A 297 1.89 11.39 21.14
C LYS A 297 0.51 11.14 20.55
N ASN A 298 0.42 10.51 19.37
CA ASN A 298 -0.83 10.14 18.74
C ASN A 298 -1.31 8.78 19.30
N PRO A 299 -2.53 8.69 19.87
CA PRO A 299 -3.01 7.47 20.49
C PRO A 299 -3.20 6.30 19.51
N LYS A 300 -3.57 6.57 18.24
CA LYS A 300 -3.70 5.52 17.22
C LYS A 300 -2.34 4.89 16.94
N PHE A 301 -1.30 5.72 16.82
CA PHE A 301 0.05 5.24 16.59
C PHE A 301 0.64 4.52 17.81
N ALA A 302 0.42 5.05 19.01
CA ALA A 302 0.81 4.39 20.26
C ALA A 302 0.14 3.01 20.41
N ALA A 303 -1.12 2.87 19.99
CA ALA A 303 -1.81 1.58 19.99
C ALA A 303 -1.14 0.57 19.04
N VAL A 304 -0.81 0.95 17.80
CA VAL A 304 -0.07 0.08 16.87
C VAL A 304 1.29 -0.31 17.42
N PHE A 305 1.99 0.63 18.06
CA PHE A 305 3.27 0.35 18.73
C PHE A 305 3.12 -0.71 19.83
N GLN A 306 2.07 -0.60 20.66
CA GLN A 306 1.81 -1.57 21.72
C GLN A 306 1.35 -2.93 21.19
N GLU A 307 0.53 -2.93 20.14
CA GLU A 307 -0.05 -4.12 19.52
C GLU A 307 1.01 -4.96 18.79
N PHE A 308 1.93 -4.32 18.08
CA PHE A 308 2.94 -5.01 17.27
C PHE A 308 4.32 -4.92 17.92
N LYS A 309 4.64 -5.88 18.80
CA LYS A 309 5.94 -5.94 19.49
C LYS A 309 7.13 -5.95 18.53
N GLU A 310 7.04 -6.69 17.42
CA GLU A 310 8.10 -6.72 16.41
C GLU A 310 8.35 -5.35 15.77
N PHE A 311 7.29 -4.59 15.53
CA PHE A 311 7.39 -3.23 15.03
C PHE A 311 8.17 -2.42 16.05
N SER A 312 7.78 -2.47 17.32
CA SER A 312 8.43 -1.76 18.43
C SER A 312 9.88 -2.15 18.70
N ASP A 313 10.23 -3.43 18.58
CA ASP A 313 11.59 -3.92 18.81
C ASP A 313 12.54 -3.42 17.73
N GLU A 314 12.17 -3.56 16.45
CA GLU A 314 12.98 -3.11 15.30
C GLU A 314 13.24 -1.60 15.36
N VAL A 315 12.22 -0.91 15.83
CA VAL A 315 12.16 0.50 16.06
C VAL A 315 13.09 0.99 17.14
N LEU A 316 13.21 0.25 18.24
CA LEU A 316 14.15 0.54 19.31
C LEU A 316 15.56 0.17 18.88
N TYR A 317 15.72 -0.94 18.16
CA TYR A 317 16.99 -1.39 17.60
C TYR A 317 17.61 -0.32 16.71
N MET A 318 16.87 0.16 15.69
CA MET A 318 17.31 1.19 14.76
C MET A 318 17.68 2.51 15.48
N ARG A 319 16.99 2.87 16.57
CA ARG A 319 17.31 4.07 17.35
C ARG A 319 18.64 3.96 18.11
N VAL A 320 19.02 2.76 18.53
CA VAL A 320 20.25 2.53 19.32
C VAL A 320 21.48 2.40 18.40
N HIS A 321 21.28 2.00 17.14
CA HIS A 321 22.37 1.59 16.23
C HIS A 321 22.61 2.59 15.07
N GLN A 322 21.96 3.77 15.08
CA GLN A 322 22.13 4.89 14.14
C GLN A 322 22.57 6.17 14.86
#